data_AF-A0A0B1SGD2-F1
#
_entry.id   AF-A0A0B1SGD2-F1
#
_cell.length_a   1.000
_cell.length_b   1.000
_cell.length_c   1.000
_cell.angle_alpha   90.00
_cell.angle_beta   90.00
_cell.angle_gamma   90.00
#
_symmetry.space_group_name_H-M   'P 1'
#
loop_
_entity.id
_entity.type
_entity.pdbx_description
1 polymer ?
#
loop_
_entity_poly.entity_id
_entity_poly.type
_entity_poly.pdbx_seq_one_letter_code
_entity_poly.pdbx_strand_id
1 'polypeptide(L)'
;MKMTPRRHLDGLSRTLIRLCQKFGEYAKDDPNSFRLSDKFSLFPQFMFHLRRSQFLQVFNNSPDETAYYRHILFSENVLESTTMIQPVLFSYSF
;
A
#
# COMPACT_ATOMS: atom_id res chain seq x y z
N MET A 1 16.59 -8.52 -17.91
CA MET A 1 15.47 -7.57 -17.70
C MET A 1 15.62 -6.94 -16.30
N LYS A 2 16.49 -5.92 -16.15
CA LYS A 2 16.76 -5.29 -14.84
C LYS A 2 15.70 -4.20 -14.58
N MET A 3 14.52 -4.58 -14.07
CA MET A 3 13.57 -3.61 -13.52
C MET A 3 14.20 -3.00 -12.27
N THR A 4 14.69 -1.76 -12.37
CA THR A 4 15.15 -0.98 -11.21
C THR A 4 14.01 -0.87 -10.19
N PRO A 5 14.20 -1.34 -8.94
CA PRO A 5 13.14 -1.40 -7.92
C PRO A 5 12.47 -0.04 -7.62
N ARG A 6 13.20 1.06 -7.80
CA ARG A 6 12.75 2.41 -7.42
C ARG A 6 11.57 2.93 -8.25
N ARG A 7 11.48 2.60 -9.55
CA ARG A 7 10.49 3.24 -10.44
C ARG A 7 9.03 2.92 -10.09
N HIS A 8 8.75 1.72 -9.59
CA HIS A 8 7.39 1.30 -9.20
C HIS A 8 6.94 2.02 -7.92
N LEU A 9 7.86 2.24 -6.97
CA LEU A 9 7.58 2.95 -5.73
C LEU A 9 7.33 4.45 -5.94
N ASP A 10 8.03 5.05 -6.92
CA ASP A 10 7.82 6.45 -7.31
C ASP A 10 6.43 6.67 -7.91
N GLY A 11 5.92 5.73 -8.72
CA GLY A 11 4.58 5.79 -9.30
C GLY A 11 3.49 5.76 -8.23
N LEU A 12 3.56 4.82 -7.29
CA LEU A 12 2.60 4.70 -6.19
C LEU A 12 2.60 5.94 -5.29
N SER A 13 3.77 6.47 -4.97
CA SER A 13 3.90 7.65 -4.12
C SER A 13 3.30 8.89 -4.80
N ARG A 14 3.49 9.06 -6.11
CA ARG A 14 2.88 10.16 -6.89
C ARG A 14 1.36 10.05 -6.93
N THR A 15 0.82 8.85 -7.11
CA THR A 15 -0.65 8.63 -7.11
C THR A 15 -1.25 8.95 -5.74
N LEU A 16 -0.61 8.52 -4.65
CA LEU A 16 -1.05 8.83 -3.29
C LEU A 16 -1.07 10.35 -3.03
N ILE A 17 0.00 11.06 -3.38
CA ILE A 17 0.07 12.52 -3.21
C ILE A 17 -1.06 13.22 -3.98
N ARG A 18 -1.31 12.82 -5.24
CA ARG A 18 -2.39 13.39 -6.05
C ARG A 18 -3.76 13.15 -5.45
N LEU A 19 -3.99 11.97 -4.88
CA LEU A 19 -5.26 11.64 -4.21
C LEU A 19 -5.43 12.52 -2.95
N CYS A 20 -4.40 12.62 -2.11
CA CYS A 20 -4.41 13.48 -0.93
C CYS A 20 -4.62 14.96 -1.28
N GLN A 21 -4.00 15.45 -2.35
CA GLN A 21 -4.18 16.84 -2.80
C GLN A 21 -5.58 17.11 -3.36
N LYS A 22 -6.23 16.10 -3.97
CA LYS A 22 -7.55 16.25 -4.60
C LYS A 22 -8.71 16.08 -3.63
N PHE A 23 -8.56 15.22 -2.62
CA PHE A 23 -9.63 14.84 -1.69
C PHE A 23 -9.34 15.16 -0.22
N GLY A 24 -8.15 15.67 0.09
CA GLY A 24 -7.79 16.13 1.43
C GLY A 24 -8.13 17.59 1.64
N GLU A 25 -8.57 17.91 2.85
CA GLU A 25 -8.74 19.27 3.34
C GLU A 25 -7.46 19.70 4.04
N TYR A 26 -6.89 20.82 3.65
CA TYR A 26 -5.69 21.38 4.28
C TYR A 26 -5.63 22.89 4.05
N ALA A 27 -5.06 23.59 5.03
CA ALA A 27 -4.65 24.97 4.89
C ALA A 27 -3.27 25.03 4.24
N LYS A 28 -3.08 26.03 3.37
CA LYS A 28 -1.78 26.27 2.74
C LYS A 28 -0.73 26.59 3.82
N ASP A 29 0.45 26.00 3.68
CA ASP A 29 1.61 26.20 4.57
C ASP A 29 1.43 25.69 6.03
N ASP A 30 0.34 24.99 6.34
CA ASP A 30 0.15 24.29 7.64
C ASP A 30 -0.01 22.77 7.45
N PRO A 31 1.07 21.97 7.63
CA PRO A 31 1.02 20.51 7.51
C PRO A 31 0.10 19.81 8.51
N ASN A 32 -0.16 20.41 9.68
CA ASN A 32 -0.96 19.78 10.74
C ASN A 32 -2.47 19.87 10.44
N SER A 33 -2.85 20.75 9.52
CA SER A 33 -4.24 20.93 9.09
C SER A 33 -4.76 19.82 8.18
N PHE A 34 -3.88 18.94 7.66
CA PHE A 34 -4.26 17.94 6.68
C PHE A 34 -5.22 16.90 7.27
N ARG A 35 -6.41 16.80 6.68
CA ARG A 35 -7.42 15.80 7.03
C ARG A 35 -7.95 15.12 5.77
N LEU A 36 -8.21 13.82 5.89
CA LEU A 36 -8.92 13.03 4.89
C LEU A 36 -10.26 12.61 5.46
N SER A 37 -11.29 12.55 4.61
CA SER A 37 -12.57 11.95 4.95
C SER A 37 -12.39 10.50 5.40
N ASP A 38 -13.23 10.02 6.32
CA ASP A 38 -13.17 8.67 6.88
C ASP A 38 -13.20 7.56 5.81
N LYS A 39 -13.84 7.82 4.66
CA LYS A 39 -13.86 6.87 3.53
C LYS A 39 -12.49 6.69 2.86
N PHE A 40 -11.61 7.70 2.96
CA PHE A 40 -10.28 7.73 2.35
C PHE A 40 -9.14 7.58 3.36
N SER A 41 -9.42 7.63 4.67
CA SER A 41 -8.41 7.56 5.73
C SER A 41 -7.59 6.26 5.71
N LEU A 42 -8.21 5.15 5.30
CA LEU A 42 -7.56 3.84 5.17
C LEU A 42 -6.64 3.74 3.94
N PHE A 43 -6.82 4.60 2.93
CA PHE A 43 -6.09 4.50 1.67
C PHE A 43 -4.57 4.78 1.82
N PRO A 44 -4.12 5.85 2.51
CA PRO A 44 -2.71 6.05 2.81
C PRO A 44 -2.08 4.90 3.58
N GLN A 45 -2.81 4.32 4.55
CA GLN A 45 -2.35 3.17 5.34
C GLN A 45 -2.17 1.95 4.45
N PHE A 46 -3.14 1.65 3.60
CA PHE A 46 -3.06 0.54 2.66
C PHE A 46 -1.88 0.70 1.68
N MET A 47 -1.68 1.91 1.14
CA MET A 47 -0.54 2.24 0.27
C MET A 47 0.81 2.14 0.97
N PHE A 48 0.87 2.36 2.28
CA PHE A 48 2.09 2.14 3.05
C PHE A 48 2.45 0.66 3.13
N HIS A 49 1.49 -0.21 3.45
CA HIS A 49 1.73 -1.65 3.52
C HIS A 49 2.06 -2.24 2.15
N LEU A 50 1.33 -1.84 1.09
CA LEU A 50 1.58 -2.30 -0.27
C LEU A 50 3.01 -2.02 -0.72
N ARG A 51 3.53 -0.80 -0.49
CA ARG A 51 4.89 -0.41 -0.90
C ARG A 51 6.00 -1.20 -0.20
N ARG A 52 5.73 -1.80 0.96
CA ARG A 52 6.67 -2.60 1.75
C ARG A 52 6.43 -4.10 1.64
N SER A 53 5.32 -4.50 1.02
CA SER A 53 4.96 -5.90 0.80
C SER A 53 5.96 -6.62 -0.11
N GLN A 54 6.01 -7.94 0.02
CA GLN A 54 6.83 -8.84 -0.79
C GLN A 54 6.43 -8.82 -2.28
N PHE A 55 5.25 -8.30 -2.62
CA PHE A 55 4.79 -8.14 -4.01
C PHE A 55 5.65 -7.14 -4.80
N LEU A 56 6.10 -6.07 -4.14
CA LEU A 56 6.90 -4.98 -4.72
C LEU A 56 8.36 -5.01 -4.27
N GLN A 57 8.61 -5.36 -3.00
CA GLN A 57 9.96 -5.53 -2.46
C GLN A 57 10.36 -7.01 -2.52
N VAL A 58 10.98 -7.38 -3.63
CA VAL A 58 11.35 -8.77 -3.93
C VAL A 58 12.72 -9.17 -3.38
N PHE A 59 13.45 -8.24 -2.75
CA PHE A 59 14.68 -8.57 -2.04
C PHE A 59 14.34 -9.50 -0.87
N ASN A 60 15.14 -10.55 -0.69
CA ASN A 60 14.94 -11.61 0.31
C ASN A 60 13.87 -12.67 -0.03
N ASN A 61 13.32 -12.70 -1.25
CA ASN A 61 12.50 -13.81 -1.74
C ASN A 61 13.12 -14.42 -3.00
N SER A 62 12.88 -15.70 -3.25
CA SER A 62 13.24 -16.34 -4.51
C SER A 62 12.36 -15.82 -5.67
N PRO A 63 12.82 -15.94 -6.93
CA PRO A 63 12.00 -15.61 -8.09
C PRO A 63 10.67 -16.39 -8.14
N ASP A 64 10.71 -17.67 -7.77
CA ASP A 64 9.54 -18.56 -7.76
C ASP A 64 8.54 -18.17 -6.66
N GLU A 65 8.99 -17.89 -5.43
CA GLU A 65 8.12 -17.38 -4.36
C GLU A 65 7.46 -16.06 -4.75
N THR A 66 8.22 -15.16 -5.36
CA THR A 66 7.67 -13.87 -5.84
C THR A 66 6.58 -14.09 -6.90
N ALA A 67 6.79 -15.04 -7.82
CA ALA A 67 5.80 -15.39 -8.83
C ALA A 67 4.54 -16.02 -8.20
N TYR A 68 4.73 -16.91 -7.21
CA TYR A 68 3.64 -17.54 -6.46
C TYR A 68 2.79 -16.51 -5.72
N TYR A 69 3.40 -15.61 -4.93
CA TYR A 69 2.69 -14.56 -4.21
C TYR A 69 1.91 -13.64 -5.15
N ARG A 70 2.51 -13.24 -6.28
CA ARG A 70 1.81 -12.42 -7.28
C ARG A 70 0.65 -13.16 -7.91
N HIS A 71 0.82 -14.44 -8.23
CA HIS A 71 -0.24 -15.24 -8.82
C HIS A 71 -1.47 -15.30 -7.90
N ILE A 72 -1.26 -15.60 -6.62
CA ILE A 72 -2.35 -15.63 -5.63
C ILE A 72 -3.01 -14.26 -5.51
N LEU A 73 -2.24 -13.17 -5.42
CA LEU A 73 -2.80 -11.81 -5.33
C LEU A 73 -3.73 -11.47 -6.51
N PHE A 74 -3.45 -11.98 -7.71
CA PHE A 74 -4.30 -11.74 -8.88
C PHE A 74 -5.48 -12.72 -9.02
N SER A 75 -5.48 -13.82 -8.27
CA SER A 75 -6.53 -14.84 -8.31
C SER A 75 -7.53 -14.73 -7.16
N GLU A 76 -7.15 -14.08 -6.06
CA GLU A 76 -7.95 -14.01 -4.83
C GLU A 76 -8.97 -12.86 -4.81
N ASN A 77 -9.97 -12.97 -3.93
CA ASN A 77 -10.99 -11.95 -3.71
C ASN A 77 -10.43 -10.69 -3.03
N VAL A 78 -11.23 -9.61 -3.00
CA VAL A 78 -10.82 -8.31 -2.41
C VAL A 78 -10.45 -8.45 -0.93
N LEU A 79 -11.20 -9.24 -0.15
CA LEU A 79 -10.95 -9.44 1.27
C LEU A 79 -9.59 -10.12 1.50
N GLU A 80 -9.36 -11.25 0.82
CA GLU A 80 -8.11 -12.01 0.91
C GLU A 80 -6.92 -11.18 0.41
N SER A 81 -7.08 -10.46 -0.70
CA SER A 81 -6.08 -9.53 -1.22
C SER A 81 -5.73 -8.42 -0.22
N THR A 82 -6.72 -7.92 0.50
CA THR A 82 -6.52 -6.88 1.52
C THR A 82 -5.75 -7.43 2.71
N THR A 83 -6.10 -8.63 3.19
CA THR A 83 -5.40 -9.32 4.27
C THR A 83 -3.96 -9.69 3.89
N MET A 84 -3.73 -10.09 2.64
CA MET A 84 -2.38 -10.37 2.13
C MET A 84 -1.50 -9.12 2.10
N ILE A 85 -2.07 -7.94 1.80
CA ILE A 85 -1.33 -6.67 1.79
C ILE A 85 -1.14 -6.12 3.19
N GLN A 86 -2.18 -6.14 4.01
CA GLN A 86 -2.18 -5.67 5.39
C GLN A 86 -2.70 -6.78 6.31
N PRO A 87 -1.81 -7.57 6.93
CA PRO A 87 -2.22 -8.64 7.83
C PRO A 87 -2.95 -8.07 9.04
N VAL A 88 -4.01 -8.74 9.46
CA VAL A 88 -4.82 -8.34 10.61
C VAL A 88 -4.19 -8.89 11.88
N LEU A 89 -4.01 -8.03 12.88
CA LEU A 89 -3.49 -8.39 14.19
C LEU A 89 -4.63 -8.35 15.21
N PHE A 90 -4.91 -9.48 15.86
CA PHE A 90 -5.91 -9.59 16.92
C PHE A 90 -5.21 -9.64 18.28
N SER A 91 -5.76 -8.90 19.25
CA SER A 91 -5.33 -8.94 20.64
C SER A 91 -6.51 -9.37 21.51
N TYR A 92 -6.31 -10.40 22.33
CA TYR A 92 -7.33 -10.90 23.26
C TYR A 92 -6.92 -10.52 24.69
N SER A 93 -7.85 -9.94 25.44
CA SER A 93 -7.71 -9.66 26.87
C SER A 93 -8.80 -10.38 27.64
N PHE A 94 -8.47 -10.81 28.84
CA PHE A 94 -9.43 -11.34 29.82
C PHE A 94 -10.06 -10.21 30.63
#